data_AF-A0A1V5K4V8-F1
#
_entry.id   AF-A0A1V5K4V8-F1
#
_cell.length_a   1.000
_cell.length_b   1.000
_cell.length_c   1.000
_cell.angle_alpha   90.00
_cell.angle_beta   90.00
_cell.angle_gamma   90.00
#
_symmetry.space_group_name_H-M   'P 1'
#
loop_
_entity.id
_entity.type
_entity.pdbx_description
1 polymer ?
#
loop_
_entity_poly.entity_id
_entity_poly.type
_entity_poly.pdbx_seq_one_letter_code
_entity_poly.pdbx_strand_id
1 'polypeptide(L)'
;MRPCAEELERELFILTQETLQQAGYEQYEISNYCLPGYRSRHNQAYWSGSPYLGLGPSAHSFDGRRRWWNVRDVDQYMHSISVCNHAVADSETLTAEQMEIESVMLGLRRVEGVALAGLPFQPAQAAAALAGIDDCSRPFQSSAGNKLITQADGRLALTREGLLLYNYVCEKLCSLITSA
;
A
#
# COMPACT_ATOMS: atom_id res chain seq x y z
N MET A 1 -23.41 -4.20 -6.43
CA MET A 1 -23.07 -2.76 -6.44
C MET A 1 -22.36 -2.47 -7.77
N ARG A 2 -22.68 -1.37 -8.48
CA ARG A 2 -21.92 -0.96 -9.68
C ARG A 2 -20.83 0.02 -9.25
N PRO A 3 -19.59 -0.08 -9.76
CA PRO A 3 -18.57 0.94 -9.54
C PRO A 3 -19.06 2.31 -10.02
N CYS A 4 -18.63 3.38 -9.35
CA CYS A 4 -18.83 4.74 -9.85
C CYS A 4 -17.92 5.02 -11.06
N ALA A 5 -18.18 6.11 -11.78
CA ALA A 5 -17.26 6.58 -12.81
C ALA A 5 -15.92 6.99 -12.21
N GLU A 6 -14.82 6.73 -12.91
CA GLU A 6 -13.45 7.03 -12.44
C GLU A 6 -13.24 8.52 -12.14
N GLU A 7 -13.80 9.42 -12.95
CA GLU A 7 -13.71 10.86 -12.69
C GLU A 7 -14.39 11.25 -11.38
N LEU A 8 -15.55 10.64 -11.09
CA LEU A 8 -16.24 10.88 -9.82
C LEU A 8 -15.44 10.32 -8.63
N GLU A 9 -14.77 9.18 -8.79
CA GLU A 9 -13.87 8.63 -7.76
C GLU A 9 -12.72 9.60 -7.46
N ARG A 10 -12.10 10.16 -8.51
CA ARG A 10 -11.04 11.17 -8.40
C ARG A 10 -11.53 12.43 -7.70
N GLU A 11 -12.66 12.99 -8.13
CA GLU A 11 -13.25 14.18 -7.52
C GLU A 11 -13.54 13.96 -6.02
N LEU A 12 -14.14 12.82 -5.67
CA LEU A 12 -14.43 12.48 -4.28
C LEU A 12 -13.17 12.25 -3.44
N PHE A 13 -12.13 11.66 -4.01
CA PHE A 13 -10.84 11.47 -3.33
C PHE A 13 -10.17 12.82 -3.02
N ILE A 14 -10.10 13.72 -4.01
CA ILE A 14 -9.53 15.06 -3.85
C ILE A 14 -10.33 15.87 -2.83
N LEU A 15 -11.67 15.87 -2.97
CA LEU A 15 -12.58 16.54 -2.04
C LEU A 15 -12.38 16.04 -0.60
N THR A 16 -12.22 14.74 -0.42
CA THR A 16 -11.96 14.12 0.89
C THR A 16 -10.64 14.62 1.48
N GLN A 17 -9.55 14.61 0.70
CA GLN A 17 -8.25 15.11 1.14
C GLN A 17 -8.33 16.58 1.58
N GLU A 18 -8.95 17.44 0.76
CA GLU A 18 -9.04 18.87 1.04
C GLU A 18 -9.90 19.15 2.28
N THR A 19 -11.07 18.53 2.36
CA THR A 19 -12.01 18.71 3.48
C THR A 19 -11.36 18.30 4.80
N LEU A 20 -10.71 17.13 4.84
CA LEU A 20 -10.07 16.62 6.05
C LEU A 20 -8.84 17.44 6.42
N GLN A 21 -8.03 17.86 5.45
CA GLN A 21 -6.88 18.72 5.70
C GLN A 21 -7.31 20.08 6.30
N GLN A 22 -8.37 20.69 5.76
CA GLN A 22 -8.93 21.93 6.32
C GLN A 22 -9.46 21.75 7.75
N ALA A 23 -9.95 20.56 8.07
CA ALA A 23 -10.36 20.19 9.43
C ALA A 23 -9.19 19.79 10.36
N GLY A 24 -7.94 19.88 9.89
CA GLY A 24 -6.74 19.61 10.68
C GLY A 24 -6.29 18.14 10.71
N TYR A 25 -6.88 17.28 9.87
CA TYR A 25 -6.45 15.89 9.73
C TYR A 25 -5.27 15.78 8.76
N GLU A 26 -4.31 14.92 9.07
CA GLU A 26 -3.26 14.49 8.16
C GLU A 26 -3.64 13.17 7.50
N GLN A 27 -3.44 13.07 6.18
CA GLN A 27 -3.39 11.79 5.50
C GLN A 27 -2.04 11.15 5.85
N TYR A 28 -2.04 10.01 6.53
CA TYR A 28 -0.79 9.32 6.90
C TYR A 28 -0.54 8.07 6.03
N GLU A 29 -1.57 7.58 5.35
CA GLU A 29 -1.48 6.53 4.33
C GLU A 29 -2.65 6.65 3.35
N ILE A 30 -2.60 5.91 2.24
CA ILE A 30 -3.52 6.05 1.09
C ILE A 30 -5.02 6.19 1.44
N SER A 31 -5.54 5.48 2.44
CA SER A 31 -6.99 5.41 2.73
C SER A 31 -7.39 6.00 4.08
N ASN A 32 -6.45 6.51 4.89
CA ASN A 32 -6.71 6.88 6.28
C ASN A 32 -6.11 8.23 6.64
N TYR A 33 -6.83 8.89 7.53
CA TYR A 33 -6.56 10.22 8.03
C TYR A 33 -6.65 10.20 9.55
N CYS A 34 -5.91 11.06 10.22
CA CYS A 34 -6.03 11.25 11.65
C CYS A 34 -5.68 12.68 12.05
N LEU A 35 -6.08 13.10 13.25
CA LEU A 35 -5.47 14.26 13.88
C LEU A 35 -4.01 13.96 14.24
N PRO A 36 -3.12 14.97 14.31
CA PRO A 36 -1.74 14.78 14.71
C PRO A 36 -1.62 14.01 16.03
N GLY A 37 -0.78 12.97 16.05
CA GLY A 37 -0.58 12.11 17.21
C GLY A 37 -1.57 10.93 17.34
N TYR A 38 -2.55 10.81 16.44
CA TYR A 38 -3.59 9.76 16.48
C TYR A 38 -3.48 8.74 15.33
N ARG A 39 -2.31 8.62 14.69
CA ARG A 39 -2.08 7.61 13.64
C ARG A 39 -2.31 6.21 14.19
N SER A 40 -3.06 5.37 13.45
CA SER A 40 -3.33 3.98 13.84
C SER A 40 -2.02 3.21 14.01
N ARG A 41 -1.79 2.69 15.22
CA ARG A 41 -0.63 1.83 15.51
C ARG A 41 -0.68 0.53 14.73
N HIS A 42 -1.87 -0.03 14.55
CA HIS A 42 -2.07 -1.28 13.81
C HIS A 42 -1.74 -1.12 12.33
N ASN A 43 -2.29 -0.09 11.67
CA ASN A 43 -2.03 0.16 10.26
C ASN A 43 -0.55 0.44 10.03
N GLN A 44 0.07 1.24 10.90
CA GLN A 44 1.50 1.53 10.81
C GLN A 44 2.36 0.28 10.89
N ALA A 45 2.08 -0.62 11.84
CA ALA A 45 2.81 -1.89 11.97
C ALA A 45 2.66 -2.79 10.73
N TYR A 46 1.45 -2.85 10.17
CA TYR A 46 1.19 -3.62 8.97
C TYR A 46 1.94 -3.04 7.75
N TRP A 47 1.85 -1.72 7.54
CA TRP A 47 2.51 -1.04 6.42
C TRP A 47 4.04 -0.92 6.58
N SER A 48 4.58 -1.09 7.78
CA SER A 48 6.04 -1.21 8.00
C SER A 48 6.57 -2.62 7.77
N GLY A 49 5.72 -3.59 7.42
CA GLY A 49 6.12 -4.99 7.27
C GLY A 49 6.52 -5.64 8.60
N SER A 50 6.04 -5.12 9.73
CA SER A 50 6.36 -5.70 11.03
C SER A 50 5.64 -7.03 11.21
N PRO A 51 6.28 -8.04 11.85
CA PRO A 51 5.60 -9.29 12.17
C PRO A 51 4.34 -9.08 13.01
N TYR A 52 3.30 -9.85 12.72
CA TYR A 52 2.03 -9.81 13.44
C TYR A 52 1.37 -11.19 13.50
N LEU A 53 0.58 -11.42 14.55
CA LEU A 53 -0.21 -12.62 14.74
C LEU A 53 -1.69 -12.27 14.59
N GLY A 54 -2.35 -12.90 13.61
CA GLY A 54 -3.78 -12.82 13.42
C GLY A 54 -4.52 -13.89 14.22
N LEU A 55 -5.50 -13.44 14.99
CA LEU A 55 -6.37 -14.31 15.78
C LEU A 55 -7.80 -14.24 15.24
N GLY A 56 -8.48 -15.38 15.23
CA GLY A 56 -9.83 -15.52 14.71
C GLY A 56 -9.91 -16.11 13.29
N PRO A 57 -11.13 -16.41 12.83
CA PRO A 57 -11.38 -16.96 11.51
C PRO A 57 -10.90 -16.01 10.40
N SER A 58 -10.32 -16.54 9.33
CA SER A 58 -9.70 -15.78 8.22
C SER A 58 -8.51 -14.88 8.60
N ALA A 59 -8.12 -14.80 9.87
CA ALA A 59 -7.07 -13.90 10.29
C ALA A 59 -5.72 -14.31 9.68
N HIS A 60 -5.00 -13.32 9.16
CA HIS A 60 -3.68 -13.51 8.59
C HIS A 60 -2.60 -13.21 9.62
N SER A 61 -1.45 -13.84 9.46
CA SER A 61 -0.27 -13.63 10.29
C SER A 61 0.95 -13.58 9.40
N PHE A 62 1.99 -12.90 9.88
CA PHE A 62 3.24 -12.73 9.17
C PHE A 62 4.40 -12.70 10.16
N ASP A 63 5.46 -13.48 9.91
CA ASP A 63 6.64 -13.54 10.78
C ASP A 63 7.85 -12.76 10.24
N GLY A 64 7.69 -12.05 9.12
CA GLY A 64 8.78 -11.39 8.40
C GLY A 64 9.25 -12.15 7.16
N ARG A 65 8.82 -13.40 6.97
CA ARG A 65 9.14 -14.19 5.78
C ARG A 65 7.99 -15.10 5.32
N ARG A 66 7.28 -15.70 6.27
CA ARG A 66 6.13 -16.58 6.03
C ARG A 66 4.85 -15.84 6.38
N ARG A 67 3.86 -15.94 5.49
CA ARG A 67 2.48 -15.49 5.72
C ARG A 67 1.58 -16.72 5.81
N TRP A 68 0.67 -16.74 6.77
CA TRP A 68 -0.32 -17.81 6.92
C TRP A 68 -1.66 -17.25 7.34
N TRP A 69 -2.73 -18.01 7.12
CA TRP A 69 -4.08 -17.58 7.46
C TRP A 69 -4.89 -18.71 8.07
N ASN A 70 -5.78 -18.31 8.98
CA ASN A 70 -6.67 -19.24 9.64
C ASN A 70 -7.83 -19.63 8.72
N VAL A 71 -8.42 -20.80 9.00
CA VAL A 71 -9.66 -21.25 8.35
C VAL A 71 -10.74 -20.18 8.44
N ARG A 72 -11.49 -20.00 7.35
CA ARG A 72 -12.52 -18.97 7.23
C ARG A 72 -13.76 -19.28 8.05
N ASP A 73 -14.15 -20.55 8.05
CA ASP A 73 -15.35 -21.01 8.72
C ASP A 73 -15.18 -20.96 10.24
N VAL A 74 -16.18 -20.39 10.92
CA VAL A 74 -16.12 -20.11 12.36
C VAL A 74 -16.14 -21.39 13.18
N ASP A 75 -16.99 -22.36 12.80
CA ASP A 75 -17.11 -23.63 13.51
C ASP A 75 -15.85 -24.48 13.33
N GLN A 76 -15.31 -24.53 12.11
CA GLN A 76 -14.02 -25.18 11.85
C GLN A 76 -12.87 -24.49 12.58
N TYR A 77 -12.88 -23.15 12.70
CA TYR A 77 -11.88 -22.42 13.47
C TYR A 77 -11.92 -22.83 14.94
N MET A 78 -13.10 -22.76 15.57
CA MET A 78 -13.28 -23.15 16.97
C MET A 78 -12.89 -24.60 17.21
N HIS A 79 -13.31 -25.50 16.31
CA HIS A 79 -12.96 -26.91 16.38
C HIS A 79 -11.45 -27.14 16.26
N SER A 80 -10.80 -26.53 15.26
CA SER A 80 -9.36 -26.68 15.02
C SER A 80 -8.52 -26.15 16.19
N ILE A 81 -8.89 -25.00 16.77
CA ILE A 81 -8.24 -24.50 17.98
C ILE A 81 -8.40 -25.50 19.13
N SER A 82 -9.60 -26.06 19.33
CA SER A 82 -9.85 -26.98 20.44
C SER A 82 -9.12 -28.32 20.33
N VAL A 83 -8.89 -28.82 19.11
CA VAL A 83 -8.29 -30.14 18.87
C VAL A 83 -6.80 -30.06 18.53
N CYS A 84 -6.41 -29.10 17.69
CA CYS A 84 -5.07 -28.99 17.12
C CYS A 84 -4.25 -27.85 17.75
N ASN A 85 -4.84 -27.02 18.62
CA ASN A 85 -4.23 -25.82 19.21
C ASN A 85 -3.80 -24.75 18.19
N HIS A 86 -4.25 -24.87 16.93
CA HIS A 86 -4.10 -23.88 15.87
C HIS A 86 -5.20 -24.04 14.82
N ALA A 87 -5.42 -23.02 14.01
CA ALA A 87 -6.42 -23.04 12.95
C ALA A 87 -5.88 -22.65 11.57
N VAL A 88 -4.56 -22.77 11.38
CA VAL A 88 -3.88 -22.50 10.10
C VAL A 88 -4.50 -23.36 9.00
N ALA A 89 -5.07 -22.70 7.99
CA ALA A 89 -5.62 -23.36 6.81
C ALA A 89 -4.55 -23.55 5.74
N ASP A 90 -3.74 -22.53 5.51
CA ASP A 90 -2.67 -22.57 4.50
C ASP A 90 -1.62 -21.48 4.79
N SER A 91 -0.49 -21.51 4.09
CA SER A 91 0.61 -20.57 4.22
C SER A 91 1.49 -20.50 2.98
N GLU A 92 2.16 -19.36 2.82
CA GLU A 92 3.19 -19.15 1.82
C GLU A 92 4.47 -18.62 2.46
N THR A 93 5.61 -18.91 1.84
CA THR A 93 6.91 -18.33 2.21
C THR A 93 7.36 -17.42 1.09
N LEU A 94 7.58 -16.15 1.40
CA LEU A 94 7.93 -15.15 0.41
C LEU A 94 9.38 -15.32 -0.06
N THR A 95 9.61 -15.16 -1.36
CA THR A 95 10.95 -15.07 -1.94
C THR A 95 11.57 -13.70 -1.62
N ALA A 96 12.88 -13.57 -1.81
CA ALA A 96 13.56 -12.27 -1.63
C ALA A 96 12.96 -11.20 -2.55
N GLU A 97 12.70 -11.54 -3.81
CA GLU A 97 12.05 -10.66 -4.79
C GLU A 97 10.64 -10.24 -4.35
N GLN A 98 9.82 -11.17 -3.85
CA GLN A 98 8.48 -10.85 -3.33
C GLN A 98 8.56 -9.93 -2.12
N MET A 99 9.53 -10.14 -1.22
CA MET A 99 9.76 -9.25 -0.07
C MET A 99 10.18 -7.85 -0.49
N GLU A 100 11.00 -7.70 -1.54
CA GLU A 100 11.37 -6.40 -2.11
C GLU A 100 10.17 -5.69 -2.74
N ILE A 101 9.38 -6.42 -3.54
CA ILE A 101 8.14 -5.92 -4.13
C ILE A 101 7.16 -5.44 -3.05
N GLU A 102 6.92 -6.26 -2.02
CA GLU A 102 6.04 -5.88 -0.90
C GLU A 102 6.60 -4.68 -0.12
N SER A 103 7.91 -4.62 0.14
CA SER A 103 8.55 -3.48 0.82
C SER A 103 8.31 -2.16 0.08
N VAL A 104 8.45 -2.17 -1.25
CA VAL A 104 8.19 -0.99 -2.08
C VAL A 104 6.70 -0.61 -2.06
N MET A 105 5.80 -1.57 -2.29
CA MET A 105 4.35 -1.31 -2.29
C MET A 105 3.86 -0.77 -0.94
N LEU A 106 4.14 -1.49 0.15
CA LEU A 106 3.70 -1.11 1.49
C LEU A 106 4.35 0.20 1.96
N GLY A 107 5.59 0.46 1.56
CA GLY A 107 6.26 1.72 1.84
C GLY A 107 5.61 2.91 1.12
N LEU A 108 5.32 2.78 -0.18
CA LEU A 108 4.65 3.84 -0.97
C LEU A 108 3.21 4.09 -0.53
N ARG A 109 2.59 3.14 0.15
CA ARG A 109 1.26 3.31 0.75
C ARG A 109 1.23 4.40 1.82
N ARG A 110 2.36 4.64 2.48
CA ARG A 110 2.55 5.64 3.53
C ARG A 110 3.04 6.95 2.95
N VAL A 111 2.66 8.08 3.57
CA VAL A 111 3.10 9.41 3.09
C VAL A 111 4.60 9.64 3.23
N GLU A 112 5.28 8.92 4.12
CA GLU A 112 6.75 8.94 4.19
C GLU A 112 7.40 8.26 2.99
N GLY A 113 6.68 7.37 2.29
CA GLY A 113 7.23 6.58 1.20
C GLY A 113 8.33 5.60 1.63
N VAL A 114 9.30 5.37 0.75
CA VAL A 114 10.40 4.41 0.90
C VAL A 114 11.76 5.09 0.97
N ALA A 115 12.69 4.54 1.75
CA ALA A 115 14.05 5.06 1.81
C ALA A 115 14.80 4.78 0.51
N LEU A 116 15.48 5.79 -0.05
CA LEU A 116 16.21 5.66 -1.31
C LEU A 116 17.31 4.60 -1.25
N ALA A 117 17.99 4.48 -0.11
CA ALA A 117 19.06 3.51 0.11
C ALA A 117 18.58 2.05 0.06
N GLY A 118 17.28 1.79 0.23
CA GLY A 118 16.69 0.46 0.21
C GLY A 118 15.91 0.16 -1.07
N LEU A 119 15.98 1.02 -2.09
CA LEU A 119 15.29 0.78 -3.35
C LEU A 119 16.10 -0.18 -4.24
N PRO A 120 15.47 -1.20 -4.83
CA PRO A 120 16.10 -2.10 -5.80
C PRO A 120 16.31 -1.45 -7.19
N PHE A 121 15.88 -0.19 -7.36
CA PHE A 121 16.03 0.59 -8.59
C PHE A 121 16.46 2.02 -8.28
N GLN A 122 17.07 2.68 -9.27
CA GLN A 122 17.49 4.06 -9.15
C GLN A 122 16.29 5.02 -9.23
N PRO A 123 16.30 6.16 -8.50
CA PRO A 123 15.20 7.12 -8.57
C PRO A 123 14.97 7.71 -9.96
N ALA A 124 16.02 7.78 -10.79
CA ALA A 124 15.91 8.17 -12.19
C ALA A 124 15.13 7.13 -13.02
N GLN A 125 15.30 5.83 -12.74
CA GLN A 125 14.51 4.76 -13.38
C GLN A 125 13.05 4.84 -12.96
N ALA A 126 12.78 5.10 -11.68
CA ALA A 126 11.42 5.34 -11.19
C ALA A 126 10.76 6.54 -11.89
N ALA A 127 11.48 7.67 -11.99
CA ALA A 127 10.98 8.84 -12.70
C ALA A 127 10.74 8.57 -14.19
N ALA A 128 11.63 7.82 -14.85
CA ALA A 128 11.48 7.44 -16.26
C ALA A 128 10.32 6.46 -16.49
N ALA A 129 10.14 5.46 -15.62
CA ALA A 129 9.01 4.53 -15.68
C ALA A 129 7.66 5.22 -15.52
N LEU A 130 7.65 6.39 -14.88
CA LEU A 130 6.49 7.25 -14.69
C LEU A 130 6.44 8.42 -15.70
N ALA A 131 7.48 8.62 -16.51
CA ALA A 131 7.51 9.66 -17.54
C ALA A 131 6.78 9.15 -18.78
N GLY A 132 5.66 9.77 -19.13
CA GLY A 132 4.77 9.31 -20.21
C GLY A 132 3.38 8.87 -19.74
N ILE A 133 3.03 9.13 -18.48
CA ILE A 133 1.69 8.88 -17.92
C ILE A 133 0.67 9.94 -18.37
N ASP A 134 1.06 10.95 -19.14
CA ASP A 134 0.15 11.83 -19.89
C ASP A 134 -0.58 11.12 -21.06
N ASP A 135 -0.68 9.78 -21.02
CA ASP A 135 -1.29 8.97 -22.07
C ASP A 135 -2.82 9.20 -22.10
N CYS A 136 -3.21 9.96 -23.12
CA CYS A 136 -4.58 10.29 -23.57
C CYS A 136 -5.55 9.11 -23.67
N SER A 137 -5.08 7.86 -23.53
CA SER A 137 -5.88 6.64 -23.60
C SER A 137 -6.50 6.21 -22.25
N ARG A 138 -6.20 6.88 -21.13
CA ARG A 138 -6.80 6.56 -19.82
C ARG A 138 -7.66 7.72 -19.28
N PRO A 139 -8.78 7.44 -18.59
CA PRO A 139 -9.70 8.48 -18.11
C PRO A 139 -9.14 9.37 -17.00
N PHE A 140 -8.11 8.91 -16.28
CA PHE A 140 -7.38 9.72 -15.31
C PHE A 140 -6.47 10.72 -16.00
N GLN A 141 -7.02 11.83 -16.48
CA GLN A 141 -6.21 12.95 -16.91
C GLN A 141 -5.51 13.54 -15.68
N SER A 142 -4.19 13.41 -15.61
CA SER A 142 -3.40 14.27 -14.73
C SER A 142 -3.59 15.69 -15.21
N SER A 143 -4.18 16.54 -14.38
CA SER A 143 -4.28 17.96 -14.66
C SER A 143 -2.87 18.56 -14.61
N ALA A 144 -2.23 18.63 -15.77
CA ALA A 144 -1.02 19.40 -16.09
C ALA A 144 0.19 19.23 -15.13
N GLY A 145 1.13 18.34 -15.49
CA GLY A 145 2.54 18.51 -15.15
C GLY A 145 2.99 18.14 -13.73
N ASN A 146 2.17 17.46 -12.94
CA ASN A 146 2.56 17.03 -11.60
C ASN A 146 3.23 15.65 -11.59
N LYS A 147 4.40 15.58 -10.95
CA LYS A 147 5.15 14.33 -10.75
C LYS A 147 4.40 13.47 -9.72
N LEU A 148 4.07 12.22 -10.05
CA LEU A 148 3.38 11.27 -9.14
C LEU A 148 4.22 10.89 -7.90
N ILE A 149 5.52 11.13 -7.98
CA ILE A 149 6.48 10.88 -6.91
C ILE A 149 7.22 12.17 -6.55
N THR A 150 7.59 12.28 -5.28
CA THR A 150 8.49 13.31 -4.76
C THR A 150 9.70 12.65 -4.11
N GLN A 151 10.82 13.38 -4.08
CA GLN A 151 12.04 12.97 -3.41
C GLN A 151 12.46 14.05 -2.41
N ALA A 152 12.48 13.71 -1.13
CA ALA A 152 12.89 14.58 -0.05
C ALA A 152 13.50 13.75 1.08
N ASP A 153 14.48 14.29 1.79
CA ASP A 153 15.07 13.69 3.00
C ASP A 153 15.53 12.22 2.82
N GLY A 154 16.07 11.89 1.65
CA GLY A 154 16.54 10.54 1.35
C GLY A 154 15.41 9.51 1.17
N ARG A 155 14.19 9.96 0.87
CA ARG A 155 13.02 9.12 0.62
C ARG A 155 12.37 9.43 -0.72
N LEU A 156 11.73 8.42 -1.30
CA LEU A 156 10.81 8.53 -2.44
C LEU A 156 9.40 8.28 -1.93
N ALA A 157 8.52 9.26 -2.08
CA ALA A 157 7.14 9.21 -1.62
C ALA A 157 6.17 9.57 -2.74
N LEU A 158 4.91 9.19 -2.57
CA LEU A 158 3.85 9.58 -3.49
C LEU A 158 3.41 11.02 -3.22
N THR A 159 3.12 11.76 -4.28
CA THR A 159 2.40 13.03 -4.15
C THR A 159 0.92 12.76 -3.87
N ARG A 160 0.12 13.81 -3.62
CA ARG A 160 -1.34 13.66 -3.44
C ARG A 160 -2.01 12.94 -4.61
N GLU A 161 -1.56 13.25 -5.82
CA GLU A 161 -2.02 12.60 -7.05
C GLU A 161 -1.42 11.21 -7.23
N GLY A 162 -0.15 11.01 -6.83
CA GLY A 162 0.45 9.68 -6.76
C GLY A 162 -0.33 8.71 -5.87
N LEU A 163 -0.87 9.19 -4.74
CA LEU A 163 -1.71 8.38 -3.83
C LEU A 163 -3.02 7.94 -4.50
N LEU A 164 -3.66 8.82 -5.27
CA LEU A 164 -4.84 8.45 -6.07
C LEU A 164 -4.51 7.34 -7.06
N LEU A 165 -3.34 7.43 -7.70
CA LEU A 165 -2.85 6.46 -8.68
C LEU A 165 -1.95 5.37 -8.08
N TYR A 166 -2.05 5.11 -6.76
CA TYR A 166 -1.14 4.23 -6.03
C TYR A 166 -0.94 2.86 -6.69
N ASN A 167 -2.04 2.20 -7.09
CA ASN A 167 -1.97 0.87 -7.68
C ASN A 167 -1.16 0.88 -8.98
N TYR A 168 -1.38 1.90 -9.81
CA TYR A 168 -0.67 2.06 -11.07
C TYR A 168 0.80 2.40 -10.86
N VAL A 169 1.10 3.31 -9.93
CA VAL A 169 2.49 3.65 -9.59
C VAL A 169 3.22 2.41 -9.07
N CYS A 170 2.59 1.62 -8.20
CA CYS A 170 3.15 0.36 -7.71
C CYS A 170 3.41 -0.62 -8.85
N GLU A 171 2.45 -0.82 -9.77
CA GLU A 171 2.62 -1.69 -10.94
C GLU A 171 3.87 -1.31 -11.75
N LYS A 172 4.04 -0.02 -12.07
CA LYS A 172 5.20 0.46 -12.82
C LYS A 172 6.51 0.31 -12.08
N LEU A 173 6.55 0.70 -10.81
CA LEU A 173 7.78 0.65 -10.03
C LEU A 173 8.19 -0.80 -9.70
N CYS A 174 7.24 -1.67 -9.38
CA CYS A 174 7.52 -3.08 -9.12
C CYS A 174 7.97 -3.84 -10.38
N SER A 175 7.54 -3.42 -11.59
CA SER A 175 8.05 -4.02 -12.83
C SER A 175 9.57 -3.85 -13.01
N LEU A 176 10.15 -2.78 -12.43
CA LEU A 176 11.59 -2.54 -12.45
C LEU A 176 12.36 -3.56 -11.61
N ILE A 177 11.70 -4.22 -10.66
CA ILE A 177 12.28 -5.26 -9.78
C ILE A 177 12.29 -6.60 -10.51
N THR A 178 11.16 -6.96 -11.13
CA THR A 178 10.99 -8.22 -11.87
C THR A 178 11.79 -8.31 -13.17
N SER A 179 12.32 -7.19 -13.66
CA SER A 179 13.05 -7.09 -14.93
C SER A 179 14.58 -6.98 -14.75
N ALA A 180 15.08 -7.12 -13.52
CA ALA A 180 16.51 -7.09 -13.17
C ALA A 180 17.05 -8.50 -12.94
#